data_AF-A0A964RT85-F1
#
_entry.id   AF-A0A964RT85-F1
#
_cell.length_a   1.000
_cell.length_b   1.000
_cell.length_c   1.000
_cell.angle_alpha   90.00
_cell.angle_beta   90.00
_cell.angle_gamma   90.00
#
_symmetry.space_group_name_H-M   'P 1'
#
loop_
_entity.id
_entity.type
_entity.pdbx_description
1 polymer ?
#
loop_
_entity_poly.entity_id
_entity_poly.type
_entity_poly.pdbx_seq_one_letter_code
_entity_poly.pdbx_strand_id
1 'polypeptide(L)' 'MIEKKLNVAITKCYGNADENSTRGKFNIPKKIINDMGITEDDRTIILRYDEEKKELLIKKA' A
#
# COMPACT_ATOMS: atom_id res chain seq x y z
N MET A 1 6.30 16.54 7.63
CA MET A 1 6.52 15.31 6.85
C MET A 1 6.90 14.22 7.84
N ILE A 2 6.18 13.09 7.87
CA ILE A 2 6.46 11.99 8.79
C ILE A 2 7.11 10.87 7.97
N GLU A 3 8.35 10.52 8.30
CA GLU A 3 9.06 9.39 7.70
C GLU A 3 9.17 8.25 8.71
N LYS A 4 8.85 7.03 8.28
CA LYS A 4 9.01 5.82 9.08
C LYS A 4 9.54 4.68 8.22
N LYS A 5 10.57 4.00 8.72
CA LYS A 5 11.05 2.74 8.15
C LYS A 5 10.16 1.60 8.64
N LEU A 6 9.54 0.88 7.71
CA LEU A 6 8.62 -0.21 7.99
C LEU A 6 9.11 -1.48 7.29
N ASN A 7 8.93 -2.62 7.93
CA ASN A 7 9.19 -3.90 7.28
C ASN A 7 8.09 -4.16 6.25
N VAL A 8 8.50 -4.62 5.07
CA VAL A 8 7.60 -5.04 4.00
C VAL A 8 7.72 -6.54 3.85
N ALA A 9 6.58 -7.23 3.82
CA ALA A 9 6.52 -8.63 3.44
C ALA A 9 6.13 -8.70 1.96
N ILE A 10 7.00 -9.26 1.13
CA ILE A 10 6.72 -9.54 -0.28
C ILE A 10 6.66 -11.04 -0.45
N THR A 11 5.52 -11.53 -0.91
CA THR A 11 5.27 -12.95 -1.13
C THR A 11 4.87 -13.19 -2.57
N LYS A 12 5.20 -14.37 -3.12
CA LYS A 12 4.70 -14.79 -4.42
C LYS A 12 3.18 -14.89 -4.38
N CYS A 13 2.50 -14.41 -5.41
CA CYS A 13 1.09 -14.70 -5.59
C CYS A 13 0.94 -16.17 -6.03
N TYR A 14 -0.06 -16.87 -5.50
CA TYR A 14 -0.43 -18.23 -5.91
C TYR A 14 -1.80 -18.21 -6.60
N GLY A 15 -2.12 -19.23 -7.40
CA GLY A 15 -3.41 -19.34 -8.11
C GLY A 15 -3.43 -18.63 -9.47
N ASN A 16 -4.56 -18.03 -9.84
CA ASN A 16 -4.77 -17.35 -11.14
C ASN A 16 -4.08 -15.97 -11.26
N ALA A 17 -3.04 -15.72 -10.47
CA ALA A 17 -2.28 -14.47 -10.57
C ALA A 17 -1.26 -14.57 -11.71
N ASP A 18 -1.04 -13.46 -12.42
CA ASP A 18 -0.09 -13.38 -13.53
C ASP A 18 1.33 -13.76 -13.08
N GLU A 19 2.17 -14.26 -13.99
CA GLU A 19 3.50 -14.84 -13.71
C GLU A 19 4.46 -13.85 -13.02
N ASN A 20 4.17 -12.55 -13.15
CA ASN A 20 4.94 -11.45 -12.56
C ASN A 20 4.25 -10.79 -11.35
N SER A 21 3.19 -11.41 -10.81
CA SER A 21 2.43 -10.86 -9.69
C SER A 21 3.10 -11.14 -8.34
N THR A 22 3.29 -10.08 -7.55
CA THR A 22 3.70 -10.19 -6.16
C THR A 22 2.64 -9.61 -5.23
N ARG A 23 2.50 -10.22 -4.05
CA ARG A 23 1.65 -9.70 -2.99
C ARG A 23 2.55 -9.05 -1.94
N GLY A 24 2.53 -7.71 -1.93
CA GLY A 24 3.12 -6.91 -0.88
C GLY A 24 2.14 -6.67 0.28
N LYS A 25 2.62 -6.78 1.52
CA LYS A 25 1.93 -6.28 2.71
C LYS A 25 2.90 -5.44 3.54
N PHE A 26 2.41 -4.31 4.03
CA PHE A 26 3.11 -3.47 4.99
C PHE A 26 2.10 -2.86 5.96
N ASN A 27 2.56 -2.56 7.17
CA ASN A 27 1.71 -1.98 8.19
C ASN A 27 1.79 -0.47 8.11
N ILE A 28 0.64 0.21 8.01
CA ILE A 28 0.56 1.67 8.12
C ILE A 28 0.13 2.00 9.57
N PRO A 29 0.79 2.95 10.26
CA PRO A 29 0.36 3.37 11.59
C PRO A 29 -1.11 3.80 11.62
N LYS A 30 -1.87 3.30 12.61
CA LYS A 30 -3.30 3.56 12.76
C LYS A 30 -3.65 5.05 12.75
N LYS A 31 -2.80 5.89 13.35
CA LYS A 31 -2.99 7.35 13.33
C LYS A 31 -3.02 7.91 11.90
N ILE A 32 -2.10 7.48 11.03
CA ILE A 32 -2.05 7.94 9.64
C ILE A 32 -3.29 7.46 8.86
N ILE A 33 -3.69 6.20 9.04
CA ILE A 33 -4.91 5.65 8.42
C ILE A 33 -6.15 6.46 8.82
N ASN A 34 -6.27 6.79 10.12
CA ASN A 34 -7.36 7.60 10.64
C ASN A 34 -7.30 9.05 10.09
N ASP A 35 -6.12 9.67 10.06
CA ASP A 35 -5.93 11.02 9.52
C ASP A 35 -6.27 11.09 8.02
N MET A 36 -6.11 9.97 7.28
CA MET A 36 -6.53 9.81 5.89
C MET A 36 -8.04 9.56 5.72
N GLY A 37 -8.76 9.31 6.82
CA GLY A 37 -10.19 8.97 6.79
C GLY A 37 -10.50 7.60 6.19
N ILE A 38 -9.53 6.68 6.19
CA ILE A 38 -9.71 5.30 5.72
C ILE A 38 -10.24 4.45 6.88
N THR A 39 -11.26 3.66 6.60
CA THR A 39 -12.00 2.81 7.54
C THR A 39 -12.00 1.36 7.07
N GLU A 40 -12.49 0.44 7.90
CA GLU A 40 -12.61 -0.97 7.55
C GLU A 40 -13.63 -1.23 6.42
N ASP A 41 -14.58 -0.30 6.22
CA ASP A 41 -15.57 -0.35 5.15
C ASP A 41 -14.98 0.07 3.78
N ASP A 42 -13.87 0.79 3.78
CA ASP A 42 -13.15 1.18 2.56
C ASP A 42 -12.41 -0.04 1.98
N ARG A 43 -13.03 -0.72 1.02
CA ARG A 43 -12.45 -1.92 0.38
C ARG A 43 -11.41 -1.62 -0.69
N THR A 44 -11.26 -0.36 -1.09
CA THR A 44 -10.38 0.07 -2.17
C THR A 44 -9.67 1.38 -1.82
N ILE A 45 -8.51 1.58 -2.44
CA ILE A 45 -7.66 2.78 -2.32
C ILE A 45 -7.11 3.13 -3.70
N ILE A 46 -6.70 4.38 -3.88
CA ILE A 46 -5.97 4.81 -5.07
C ILE A 46 -4.48 4.72 -4.78
N LEU A 47 -3.76 3.94 -5.58
CA LEU A 47 -2.31 3.83 -5.57
C LEU A 47 -1.75 4.49 -6.84
N ARG A 48 -0.86 5.46 -6.67
CA ARG A 48 -0.10 6.08 -7.76
C ARG A 48 1.38 5.80 -7.57
N TYR A 49 2.05 5.41 -8.65
CA TYR A 49 3.50 5.27 -8.69
C TYR A 49 4.10 6.41 -9.52
N ASP A 50 5.08 7.11 -8.96
CA ASP A 50 5.92 8.09 -9.66
C ASP A 50 7.21 7.39 -10.10
N GLU A 51 7.38 7.18 -11.41
CA GLU A 51 8.52 6.43 -11.96
C GLU A 51 9.85 7.16 -11.82
N GLU A 52 9.86 8.49 -11.82
CA GLU A 52 11.09 9.27 -11.72
C GLU A 52 11.61 9.26 -10.30
N LYS A 53 10.70 9.47 -9.32
CA LYS A 53 11.05 9.54 -7.91
C LYS A 53 11.11 8.19 -7.21
N LYS A 54 10.57 7.15 -7.86
CA LYS A 54 10.41 5.80 -7.28
C LYS A 54 9.55 5.82 -6.00
N GLU A 55 8.52 6.66 -5.99
CA GLU A 55 7.65 6.88 -4.84
C GLU A 55 6.24 6.35 -5.08
N LEU A 56 5.62 5.84 -4.01
CA LEU A 56 4.20 5.49 -4.00
C LEU A 56 3.42 6.56 -3.25
N LEU A 57 2.29 6.94 -3.83
CA LEU A 57 1.32 7.82 -3.20
C LEU A 57 0.00 7.06 -3.04
N ILE A 58 -0.50 7.01 -1.81
CA ILE A 58 -1.72 6.29 -1.41
C ILE A 58 -2.78 7.32 -1.02
N LYS A 59 -3.99 7.16 -1.55
CA LYS A 59 -5.15 8.01 -1.25
C LYS A 59 -6.39 7.16 -0.97
N LYS A 60 -7.31 7.72 -0.17
CA LYS A 60 -8.69 7.24 -0.11
C LYS A 60 -9.30 7.35 -1.52
N ALA A 61 -10.06 6.31 -1.91
CA ALA A 61 -10.76 6.26 -3.19
C ALA A 61 -11.98 7.18 -3.22
#